data_AF-A0A6I3DFJ6-F1
#
_entry.id   AF-A0A6I3DFJ6-F1
#
_cell.length_a   1.000
_cell.length_b   1.000
_cell.length_c   1.000
_cell.angle_alpha   90.00
_cell.angle_beta   90.00
_cell.angle_gamma   90.00
#
_symmetry.space_group_name_H-M   'P 1'
#
loop_
_entity.id
_entity.type
_entity.pdbx_description
1 polymer ?
#
loop_
_entity_poly.entity_id
_entity_poly.type
_entity_poly.pdbx_seq_one_letter_code
_entity_poly.pdbx_strand_id
1 'polypeptide(L)'
;TVAAAAGLLKERGAASVRVLATHGLLSGPAIERLKAAPVEEVVVTNTIPIPEEKRFDRLTVLSIATIIADALDAVFEDTSVSELFRGDNV
;
A
#
# COMPACT_ATOMS: atom_id res chain seq x y z
N THR A 1 -12.39 -7.52 6.06
CA THR A 1 -12.08 -8.36 4.89
C THR A 1 -10.63 -8.80 4.86
N VAL A 2 -9.66 -7.90 4.66
CA VAL A 2 -8.23 -8.25 4.50
C VAL A 2 -7.68 -9.12 5.65
N ALA A 3 -7.95 -8.76 6.91
CA ALA A 3 -7.50 -9.55 8.07
C ALA A 3 -8.06 -11.00 8.07
N ALA A 4 -9.33 -11.18 7.72
CA ALA A 4 -9.94 -12.50 7.63
C ALA A 4 -9.38 -13.32 6.47
N ALA A 5 -9.12 -12.66 5.32
CA ALA A 5 -8.46 -13.30 4.18
C ALA A 5 -7.04 -13.77 4.54
N ALA A 6 -6.29 -12.95 5.29
CA ALA A 6 -4.97 -13.35 5.79
C ALA A 6 -5.05 -14.57 6.71
N GLY A 7 -6.05 -14.63 7.59
CA GLY A 7 -6.35 -15.82 8.40
C GLY A 7 -6.57 -17.06 7.55
N LEU A 8 -7.47 -16.98 6.58
CA LEU A 8 -7.79 -18.10 5.68
C LEU A 8 -6.57 -18.58 4.87
N LEU A 9 -5.73 -17.66 4.38
CA LEU A 9 -4.50 -18.02 3.67
C LEU A 9 -3.55 -18.80 4.60
N LYS A 10 -3.41 -18.35 5.86
CA LYS A 10 -2.53 -19.01 6.82
C LYS A 10 -3.06 -20.40 7.21
N GLU A 11 -4.36 -20.54 7.44
CA GLU A 11 -5.03 -21.83 7.68
C GLU A 11 -4.84 -22.82 6.53
N ARG A 12 -4.78 -22.33 5.29
CA ARG A 12 -4.53 -23.15 4.09
C ARG A 12 -3.05 -23.42 3.81
N GLY A 13 -2.17 -23.12 4.76
CA GLY A 13 -0.76 -23.50 4.68
C GLY A 13 0.15 -22.47 4.00
N ALA A 14 -0.27 -21.21 3.84
CA ALA A 14 0.63 -20.17 3.35
C ALA A 14 1.84 -20.00 4.27
N ALA A 15 3.05 -19.98 3.70
CA ALA A 15 4.29 -19.78 4.45
C ALA A 15 4.31 -18.42 5.17
N SER A 16 3.90 -17.36 4.47
CA SER A 16 3.77 -16.00 4.99
C SER A 16 2.63 -15.27 4.28
N VAL A 17 2.08 -14.22 4.90
CA VAL A 17 1.08 -13.33 4.27
C VAL A 17 1.56 -11.89 4.40
N ARG A 18 1.55 -11.15 3.28
CA ARG A 18 1.76 -9.69 3.25
C ARG A 18 0.53 -9.01 2.65
N VAL A 19 0.27 -7.80 3.10
CA VAL A 19 -0.83 -6.97 2.61
C VAL A 19 -0.24 -5.78 1.88
N LEU A 20 -0.66 -5.55 0.63
CA LEU A 20 -0.27 -4.38 -0.14
C LEU A 20 -1.54 -3.64 -0.58
N ALA A 21 -1.56 -2.32 -0.44
CA ALA A 21 -2.65 -1.49 -0.93
C ALA A 21 -2.14 -0.09 -1.29
N THR A 22 -2.70 0.54 -2.31
CA THR A 22 -2.33 1.93 -2.64
C THR A 22 -2.71 2.87 -1.49
N HIS A 23 -3.94 2.77 -0.96
CA HIS A 23 -4.49 3.75 -0.02
C HIS A 23 -4.59 3.20 1.42
N GLY A 24 -3.80 3.76 2.33
CA GLY A 24 -3.79 3.40 3.75
C GLY A 24 -4.78 4.21 4.60
N LEU A 25 -6.09 4.13 4.34
CA LEU A 25 -7.09 4.91 5.11
C LEU A 25 -7.10 4.56 6.61
N LEU A 26 -6.91 3.27 6.93
CA LEU A 26 -6.76 2.75 8.30
C LEU A 26 -7.79 3.34 9.29
N SER A 27 -9.07 3.25 8.95
CA SER A 27 -10.17 3.80 9.75
C SER A 27 -10.74 2.82 10.76
N GLY A 28 -11.32 3.36 11.84
CA GLY A 28 -11.96 2.56 12.90
C GLY A 28 -11.03 1.46 13.44
N PRO A 29 -11.49 0.19 13.51
CA PRO A 29 -10.70 -0.91 14.08
C PRO A 29 -9.68 -1.50 13.10
N ALA A 30 -9.35 -0.84 11.98
CA ALA A 30 -8.48 -1.40 10.96
C ALA A 30 -7.09 -1.76 11.49
N ILE A 31 -6.49 -0.86 12.29
CA ILE A 31 -5.15 -1.06 12.86
C ILE A 31 -5.14 -2.26 13.79
N GLU A 32 -6.08 -2.34 14.73
CA GLU A 32 -6.18 -3.46 15.67
C GLU A 32 -6.42 -4.79 14.96
N ARG A 33 -7.25 -4.81 13.92
CA ARG A 33 -7.47 -6.00 13.09
C ARG A 33 -6.21 -6.44 12.34
N LEU A 34 -5.42 -5.50 11.83
CA LEU A 34 -4.17 -5.81 11.13
C LEU A 34 -3.05 -6.22 12.10
N LYS A 35 -3.00 -5.65 13.32
CA LYS A 35 -2.12 -6.08 14.40
C LYS A 35 -2.44 -7.52 14.86
N ALA A 36 -3.73 -7.88 14.94
CA ALA A 36 -4.14 -9.23 15.32
C ALA A 36 -4.03 -10.27 14.18
N ALA A 37 -3.98 -9.83 12.92
CA ALA A 37 -3.94 -10.73 11.77
C ALA A 37 -2.57 -11.43 11.62
N PRO A 38 -2.53 -12.65 11.03
CA PRO A 38 -1.29 -13.36 10.73
C PRO A 38 -0.60 -12.79 9.48
N VAL A 39 -0.31 -11.48 9.51
CA VAL A 39 0.32 -10.72 8.44
C VAL A 39 1.73 -10.33 8.88
N GLU A 40 2.71 -10.56 8.03
CA GLU A 40 4.11 -10.23 8.33
C GLU A 40 4.42 -8.76 8.08
N GLU A 41 3.78 -8.19 7.04
CA GLU A 41 3.97 -6.81 6.65
C GLU A 41 2.70 -6.25 5.99
N VAL A 42 2.38 -5.00 6.31
CA VAL A 42 1.37 -4.18 5.65
C VAL A 42 2.09 -3.04 4.94
N VAL A 43 2.03 -3.02 3.62
CA VAL A 43 2.64 -1.99 2.77
C VAL A 43 1.53 -1.12 2.19
N VAL A 44 1.64 0.18 2.41
CA VAL A 44 0.76 1.19 1.79
C VAL A 44 1.57 2.32 1.19
N THR A 45 0.95 3.16 0.36
CA THR A 45 1.61 4.39 -0.10
C THR A 45 1.25 5.59 0.77
N ASN A 46 2.03 6.67 0.66
CA ASN A 46 1.71 7.96 1.26
C ASN A 46 0.66 8.78 0.48
N THR A 47 -0.18 8.14 -0.36
CA THR A 47 -1.35 8.80 -1.00
C THR A 47 -2.36 9.35 0.02
N ILE A 48 -2.37 8.81 1.24
CA ILE A 48 -3.12 9.34 2.38
C ILE A 48 -2.11 9.58 3.51
N PRO A 49 -2.11 10.75 4.16
CA PRO A 49 -1.28 10.99 5.34
C PRO A 49 -1.61 9.98 6.44
N ILE A 50 -0.59 9.26 6.93
CA ILE A 50 -0.70 8.34 8.05
C ILE A 50 -0.06 9.01 9.27
N PRO A 51 -0.87 9.52 10.21
CA PRO A 51 -0.36 10.17 11.40
C PRO A 51 0.29 9.15 12.34
N GLU A 52 1.16 9.61 13.24
CA GLU A 52 2.02 8.76 14.05
C GLU A 52 1.23 7.75 14.90
N GLU A 53 0.09 8.16 15.46
CA GLU A 53 -0.79 7.30 16.26
C GLU A 53 -1.40 6.13 15.48
N LYS A 54 -1.39 6.21 14.15
CA LYS A 54 -1.86 5.13 13.28
C LYS A 54 -0.75 4.19 12.81
N ARG A 55 0.51 4.48 13.14
CA ARG A 55 1.65 3.64 12.77
C ARG A 55 1.81 2.47 13.73
N PHE A 56 2.39 1.40 13.23
CA PHE A 56 2.65 0.16 13.97
C PHE A 56 3.82 -0.58 13.32
N ASP A 57 4.51 -1.44 14.07
CA ASP A 57 5.81 -2.03 13.70
C ASP A 57 5.85 -2.72 12.33
N ARG A 58 4.73 -3.30 11.90
CA ARG A 58 4.61 -4.02 10.63
C ARG A 58 4.06 -3.17 9.48
N LEU A 59 3.96 -1.85 9.65
CA LEU A 59 3.48 -0.92 8.62
C LEU A 59 4.66 -0.28 7.88
N THR A 60 4.74 -0.54 6.58
CA THR A 60 5.65 0.13 5.66
C THR A 60 4.87 1.14 4.83
N VAL A 61 5.35 2.38 4.77
CA VAL A 61 4.75 3.44 3.94
C VAL A 61 5.72 3.81 2.83
N LEU A 62 5.37 3.48 1.59
CA LEU A 62 6.13 3.81 0.39
C LEU A 62 5.75 5.19 -0.14
N SER A 63 6.74 5.98 -0.55
CA SER A 63 6.49 7.26 -1.17
C SER A 63 6.08 7.10 -2.63
N ILE A 64 5.03 7.79 -3.06
CA ILE A 64 4.68 7.97 -4.48
C ILE A 64 5.21 9.28 -5.06
N ALA A 65 5.99 10.05 -4.30
CA ALA A 65 6.43 11.39 -4.71
C ALA A 65 7.14 11.39 -6.07
N THR A 66 8.00 10.41 -6.34
CA THR A 66 8.71 10.30 -7.63
C THR A 66 7.74 10.11 -8.80
N ILE A 67 6.78 9.18 -8.69
CA ILE A 67 5.80 8.95 -9.76
C ILE A 67 4.94 10.20 -10.02
N ILE A 68 4.59 10.94 -8.96
CA ILE A 68 3.85 12.19 -9.11
C ILE A 68 4.71 13.29 -9.72
N ALA A 69 5.98 13.42 -9.31
CA ALA A 69 6.91 14.40 -9.87
C ALA A 69 7.14 14.14 -11.37
N ASP A 70 7.46 12.91 -11.74
CA ASP A 70 7.71 12.54 -13.13
C ASP A 70 6.44 12.73 -14.00
N ALA A 71 5.25 12.50 -13.43
CA ALA A 71 3.99 12.78 -14.12
C ALA A 71 3.74 14.28 -14.33
N LEU A 72 4.11 15.13 -13.37
CA LEU A 72 4.05 16.58 -13.54
C LEU A 72 5.02 17.01 -14.64
N ASP A 73 6.27 16.57 -14.58
CA ASP A 73 7.30 16.89 -15.59
C ASP A 73 6.83 16.48 -16.99
N ALA A 74 6.29 15.26 -17.15
CA ALA A 74 5.77 14.81 -18.43
C ALA A 74 4.63 15.68 -18.98
N VAL A 75 3.71 16.14 -18.11
CA VAL A 75 2.64 17.05 -18.51
C VAL A 75 3.17 18.43 -18.87
N PHE A 76 4.16 18.96 -18.14
CA PHE A 76 4.74 20.27 -18.41
C PHE A 76 5.64 20.29 -19.65
N GLU A 77 6.29 19.18 -19.96
CA GLU A 77 7.19 19.05 -21.12
C GLU A 77 6.51 18.48 -22.37
N ASP A 78 5.18 18.26 -22.34
CA ASP A 78 4.42 17.61 -23.42
C ASP A 78 5.02 16.24 -23.83
N THR A 79 5.57 15.48 -22.87
CA THR A 79 6.09 14.13 -23.08
C THR A 79 5.09 13.06 -22.63
N SER A 80 5.40 11.79 -22.92
CA SER A 80 4.45 10.69 -22.70
C SER A 80 4.38 10.26 -21.23
N VAL A 81 3.26 10.53 -20.57
CA VAL A 81 2.95 10.01 -19.23
C VAL A 81 2.95 8.47 -19.19
N SER A 82 2.63 7.83 -20.31
CA SER A 82 2.62 6.36 -20.41
C SER A 82 4.01 5.73 -20.25
N GLU A 83 5.08 6.49 -20.49
CA GLU A 83 6.46 5.99 -20.30
C GLU A 83 6.77 5.74 -18.82
N LEU A 84 6.10 6.44 -17.89
CA LEU A 84 6.24 6.23 -16.44
C LEU A 84 5.88 4.80 -16.03
N PHE A 85 4.96 4.19 -16.77
CA PHE A 85 4.51 2.81 -16.58
C PHE A 85 5.09 1.87 -17.63
N ARG A 86 6.18 2.26 -18.33
CA ARG A 86 6.84 1.46 -19.37
C ARG A 86 5.93 1.06 -20.53
N GLY A 87 4.87 1.84 -20.78
CA GLY A 87 3.83 1.51 -21.76
C GLY A 87 2.80 0.48 -21.28
N ASP A 88 2.93 -0.05 -20.06
CA ASP A 88 1.95 -0.93 -19.42
C ASP A 88 0.80 -0.09 -18.81
N ASN A 89 0.08 0.63 -19.67
CA ASN A 89 -1.16 1.30 -19.25
C ASN A 89 -2.27 0.24 -19.16
N VAL A 90 -2.94 0.15 -18.00
CA VAL A 90 -4.09 -0.75 -17.80
C VAL A 90 -5.34 -0.19 -18.48
#